data_AF-A0A381EIU0-F1
#
_entry.id   AF-A0A381EIU0-F1
#
_cell.length_a   1.000
_cell.length_b   1.000
_cell.length_c   1.000
_cell.angle_alpha   90.00
_cell.angle_beta   90.00
_cell.angle_gamma   90.00
#
_symmetry.space_group_name_H-M   'P 1'
#
loop_
_entity.id
_entity.type
_entity.pdbx_description
1 polymer ?
#
loop_
_entity_poly.entity_id
_entity_poly.type
_entity_poly.pdbx_seq_one_letter_code
_entity_poly.pdbx_strand_id
1 'polypeptide(L)'
;MIKLFNKIEEYGFKEILLRRKRRLINSITKRFAKKFLKFYPKLPQNYKFVLLNYSVSGHFAFLKFLELCGLKHINLSQDNCMYYGEVKKMLKNSKKQNFLSISLYRNLKKRLKFTKILSCNFPLVILLRDPISRLKTSINHGYPKAKASKFEFSLKDDIDKSLPEIVYSGALTPQITDLEKIFDKKFIDFKYQSNLTPFLTNEGGGG
;
A
#
# COMPACT_ATOMS: atom_id res chain seq x y z
N MET A 1 11.62 0.79 -29.29
CA MET A 1 11.75 -0.70 -29.33
C MET A 1 12.84 -1.22 -28.40
N ILE A 2 14.02 -0.60 -28.33
CA ILE A 2 15.19 -1.02 -27.52
C ILE A 2 14.84 -1.27 -26.03
N LYS A 3 14.09 -0.37 -25.37
CA LYS A 3 13.65 -0.53 -23.96
C LYS A 3 12.75 -1.74 -23.68
N LEU A 4 12.11 -2.32 -24.70
CA LEU A 4 11.26 -3.50 -24.56
C LEU A 4 12.07 -4.78 -24.71
N PHE A 5 13.01 -4.81 -25.65
CA PHE A 5 13.95 -5.92 -25.87
C PHE A 5 14.82 -6.17 -24.63
N ASN A 6 15.45 -5.12 -24.07
CA ASN A 6 16.27 -5.26 -22.86
C ASN A 6 15.47 -5.80 -21.66
N LYS A 7 14.16 -5.53 -21.60
CA LYS A 7 13.28 -6.07 -20.55
C LYS A 7 12.90 -7.53 -20.79
N ILE A 8 12.85 -7.97 -22.05
CA ILE A 8 12.55 -9.36 -22.41
C ILE A 8 13.71 -10.26 -21.97
N GLU A 9 14.95 -9.82 -22.17
CA GLU A 9 16.14 -10.50 -21.64
C GLU A 9 16.17 -10.56 -20.11
N GLU A 10 15.80 -9.48 -19.42
CA GLU A 10 15.91 -9.36 -17.95
C GLU A 10 14.81 -10.11 -17.17
N TYR A 11 13.58 -10.22 -17.71
CA TYR A 11 12.43 -10.77 -16.97
C TYR A 11 11.73 -11.93 -17.67
N GLY A 12 12.04 -12.20 -18.94
CA GLY A 12 11.32 -13.16 -19.78
C GLY A 12 9.99 -12.63 -20.33
N PHE A 13 9.63 -13.11 -21.53
CA PHE A 13 8.44 -12.66 -22.28
C PHE A 13 7.11 -12.86 -21.53
N LYS A 14 7.00 -13.98 -20.82
CA LYS A 14 5.82 -14.35 -20.01
C LYS A 14 5.55 -13.33 -18.90
N GLU A 15 6.58 -12.85 -18.23
CA GLU A 15 6.47 -11.89 -17.12
C GLU A 15 6.09 -10.49 -17.62
N ILE A 16 6.57 -10.10 -18.81
CA ILE A 16 6.17 -8.83 -19.46
C ILE A 16 4.69 -8.87 -19.83
N LEU A 17 4.22 -9.97 -20.42
CA LEU A 17 2.81 -10.16 -20.74
C LEU A 17 1.94 -10.10 -19.49
N LEU A 18 2.35 -10.78 -18.41
CA LEU A 18 1.66 -10.71 -17.12
C LEU A 18 1.61 -9.29 -16.56
N ARG A 19 2.74 -8.54 -16.60
CA ARG A 19 2.80 -7.14 -16.16
C ARG A 19 1.90 -6.23 -17.00
N ARG A 20 1.89 -6.39 -18.33
CA ARG A 20 1.02 -5.63 -19.24
C ARG A 20 -0.46 -5.95 -18.99
N LYS A 21 -0.81 -7.23 -18.85
CA LYS A 21 -2.16 -7.68 -18.49
C LYS A 21 -2.60 -7.10 -17.15
N ARG A 22 -1.75 -7.14 -16.11
CA ARG A 22 -2.03 -6.50 -14.81
C ARG A 22 -2.25 -4.99 -14.95
N ARG A 23 -1.44 -4.27 -15.74
CA ARG A 23 -1.64 -2.83 -15.98
C ARG A 23 -2.98 -2.53 -16.65
N LEU A 24 -3.35 -3.30 -17.66
CA LEU A 24 -4.62 -3.13 -18.37
C LEU A 24 -5.80 -3.40 -17.44
N ILE A 25 -5.77 -4.52 -16.72
CA ILE A 25 -6.79 -4.87 -15.72
C ILE A 25 -6.89 -3.76 -14.67
N ASN A 26 -5.76 -3.30 -14.11
CA ASN A 26 -5.72 -2.23 -13.12
C ASN A 26 -6.26 -0.91 -13.66
N SER A 27 -6.03 -0.59 -14.95
CA SER A 27 -6.58 0.61 -15.60
C SER A 27 -8.11 0.53 -15.71
N ILE A 28 -8.63 -0.63 -16.13
CA ILE A 28 -10.06 -0.90 -16.25
C ILE A 28 -10.72 -0.90 -14.87
N THR A 29 -10.14 -1.58 -13.88
CA THR A 29 -10.63 -1.54 -12.50
C THR A 29 -10.56 -0.12 -11.96
N LYS A 30 -9.49 0.66 -12.19
CA LYS A 30 -9.44 2.04 -11.71
C LYS A 30 -10.54 2.92 -12.30
N ARG A 31 -10.91 2.73 -13.58
CA ARG A 31 -11.99 3.47 -14.25
C ARG A 31 -13.39 3.01 -13.84
N PHE A 32 -13.60 1.71 -13.67
CA PHE A 32 -14.94 1.15 -13.52
C PHE A 32 -15.23 0.46 -12.18
N ALA A 33 -14.23 0.21 -11.33
CA ALA A 33 -14.42 -0.45 -10.04
C ALA A 33 -15.47 0.27 -9.19
N LYS A 34 -15.55 1.60 -9.23
CA LYS A 34 -16.56 2.35 -8.47
C LYS A 34 -18.01 1.98 -8.86
N LYS A 35 -18.25 1.66 -10.14
CA LYS A 35 -19.57 1.22 -10.65
C LYS A 35 -19.81 -0.26 -10.38
N PHE A 36 -18.77 -1.10 -10.50
CA PHE A 36 -18.92 -2.54 -10.36
C PHE A 36 -18.81 -3.07 -8.93
N LEU A 37 -18.23 -2.32 -7.98
CA LEU A 37 -17.97 -2.80 -6.61
C LEU A 37 -19.23 -3.33 -5.89
N LYS A 38 -20.41 -2.81 -6.23
CA LYS A 38 -21.69 -3.28 -5.67
C LYS A 38 -22.03 -4.73 -6.06
N PHE A 39 -21.44 -5.24 -7.13
CA PHE A 39 -21.64 -6.60 -7.63
C PHE A 39 -20.52 -7.56 -7.21
N TYR A 40 -19.51 -7.08 -6.48
CA TYR A 40 -18.44 -7.95 -6.01
C TYR A 40 -18.95 -8.73 -4.79
N PRO A 41 -18.91 -10.06 -4.81
CA PRO A 41 -19.30 -10.83 -3.64
C PRO A 41 -18.33 -10.53 -2.50
N LYS A 42 -18.84 -10.68 -1.27
CA LYS A 42 -18.06 -10.55 -0.05
C LYS A 42 -16.81 -11.43 -0.11
N LEU A 43 -15.70 -10.92 0.41
CA LEU A 43 -14.48 -11.70 0.57
C LEU A 43 -14.72 -12.83 1.58
N PRO A 44 -14.09 -14.01 1.41
CA PRO A 44 -14.14 -15.06 2.42
C PRO A 44 -13.62 -14.52 3.77
N GLN A 45 -14.35 -14.79 4.86
CA GLN A 45 -13.94 -14.44 6.23
C GLN A 45 -12.80 -15.36 6.71
N ASN A 46 -11.66 -15.30 6.04
CA ASN A 46 -10.41 -15.96 6.43
C ASN A 46 -9.36 -14.91 6.81
N TYR A 47 -9.75 -13.97 7.67
CA TYR A 47 -8.86 -12.95 8.23
C TYR A 47 -9.35 -12.56 9.62
N LYS A 48 -8.40 -12.29 10.52
CA LYS A 48 -8.67 -12.00 11.94
C LYS A 48 -9.11 -10.57 12.17
N PHE A 49 -8.56 -9.62 11.43
CA PHE A 49 -8.86 -8.19 11.51
C PHE A 49 -8.49 -7.49 10.20
N VAL A 50 -8.91 -6.23 10.08
CA VAL A 50 -8.55 -5.33 8.99
C VAL A 50 -7.70 -4.19 9.56
N LEU A 51 -6.53 -3.96 8.96
CA LEU A 51 -5.61 -2.90 9.33
C LEU A 51 -5.68 -1.74 8.34
N LEU A 52 -6.01 -0.55 8.85
CA LEU A 52 -5.94 0.70 8.09
C LEU A 52 -4.57 1.34 8.26
N ASN A 53 -3.83 1.40 7.15
CA ASN A 53 -2.47 1.92 7.10
C ASN A 53 -2.45 3.34 6.56
N TYR A 54 -2.00 4.29 7.38
CA TYR A 54 -1.70 5.65 6.95
C TYR A 54 -0.23 5.83 6.58
N SER A 55 0.04 6.73 5.63
CA SER A 55 1.42 7.05 5.29
C SER A 55 2.14 7.64 6.50
N VAL A 56 3.38 7.22 6.69
CA VAL A 56 4.29 7.77 7.71
C VAL A 56 3.83 7.61 9.16
N SER A 57 2.89 6.69 9.43
CA SER A 57 2.41 6.44 10.80
C SER A 57 3.17 5.33 11.54
N GLY A 58 4.10 4.62 10.89
CA GLY A 58 4.80 3.45 11.47
C GLY A 58 4.22 2.11 11.03
N HIS A 59 3.32 2.11 10.04
CA HIS A 59 2.61 0.91 9.60
C HIS A 59 3.54 -0.22 9.11
N PHE A 60 4.69 0.06 8.48
CA PHE A 60 5.61 -1.00 8.05
C PHE A 60 6.20 -1.79 9.22
N ALA A 61 6.58 -1.12 10.31
CA ALA A 61 7.08 -1.79 11.51
C ALA A 61 5.99 -2.66 12.14
N PHE A 62 4.75 -2.14 12.22
CA PHE A 62 3.62 -2.89 12.76
C PHE A 62 3.24 -4.10 11.89
N LEU A 63 3.23 -3.93 10.55
CA LEU A 63 3.05 -5.05 9.62
C LEU A 63 4.09 -6.14 9.86
N LYS A 64 5.37 -5.75 9.99
CA LYS A 64 6.46 -6.70 10.19
C LYS A 64 6.35 -7.42 11.53
N PHE A 65 5.99 -6.69 12.59
CA PHE A 65 5.72 -7.27 13.90
C PHE A 65 4.63 -8.36 13.81
N LEU A 66 3.49 -8.07 13.16
CA LEU A 66 2.41 -9.04 12.98
C LEU A 66 2.84 -10.27 12.17
N GLU A 67 3.65 -10.07 11.12
CA GLU A 67 4.22 -11.18 10.35
C GLU A 67 5.15 -12.06 11.19
N LEU A 68 5.97 -11.46 12.05
CA LEU A 68 6.84 -12.16 12.99
C LEU A 68 6.04 -12.94 14.05
N CYS A 69 4.85 -12.45 14.43
CA CYS A 69 3.90 -13.19 15.26
C CYS A 69 3.18 -14.33 14.52
N GLY A 70 3.57 -14.65 13.28
CA GLY A 70 3.03 -15.77 12.52
C GLY A 70 1.76 -15.46 11.72
N LEU A 71 1.32 -14.20 11.68
CA LEU A 71 0.19 -13.79 10.86
C LEU A 71 0.61 -13.58 9.40
N LYS A 72 -0.27 -13.93 8.47
CA LYS A 72 -0.05 -13.69 7.04
C LYS A 72 -0.69 -12.37 6.63
N HIS A 73 0.15 -11.45 6.15
CA HIS A 73 -0.30 -10.20 5.56
C HIS A 73 -0.93 -10.41 4.18
N ILE A 74 -2.10 -9.82 3.95
CA ILE A 74 -2.75 -9.76 2.64
C ILE A 74 -3.17 -8.31 2.35
N ASN A 75 -2.56 -7.70 1.34
CA ASN A 75 -2.85 -6.32 0.96
C ASN A 75 -4.09 -6.23 0.05
N LEU A 76 -5.20 -5.68 0.57
CA LEU A 76 -6.44 -5.54 -0.18
C LEU A 76 -6.38 -4.38 -1.19
N SER A 77 -5.78 -3.27 -0.78
CA SER A 77 -5.71 -2.09 -1.62
C SER A 77 -4.58 -1.16 -1.27
N GLN A 78 -4.00 -0.54 -2.29
CA GLN A 78 -2.99 0.50 -2.17
C GLN A 78 -3.22 1.56 -3.26
N ASP A 79 -3.20 2.84 -2.88
CA ASP A 79 -3.18 3.97 -3.82
C ASP A 79 -4.24 3.95 -4.95
N ASN A 80 -5.47 3.54 -4.60
CA ASN A 80 -6.63 3.36 -5.49
C ASN A 80 -6.60 2.11 -6.39
N CYS A 81 -5.63 1.22 -6.21
CA CYS A 81 -5.63 -0.11 -6.78
C CYS A 81 -6.21 -1.09 -5.77
N MET A 82 -7.17 -1.92 -6.20
CA MET A 82 -7.75 -2.99 -5.39
C MET A 82 -7.32 -4.34 -5.96
N TYR A 83 -6.85 -5.23 -5.11
CA TYR A 83 -6.31 -6.55 -5.49
C TYR A 83 -7.32 -7.68 -5.30
N TYR A 84 -8.61 -7.40 -5.53
CA TYR A 84 -9.72 -8.29 -5.12
C TYR A 84 -9.56 -9.75 -5.56
N GLY A 85 -9.27 -10.01 -6.84
CA GLY A 85 -9.19 -11.38 -7.36
C GLY A 85 -8.05 -12.18 -6.72
N GLU A 86 -6.90 -11.53 -6.52
CA GLU A 86 -5.73 -12.12 -5.87
C GLU A 86 -6.00 -12.36 -4.38
N VAL A 87 -6.54 -11.37 -3.68
CA VAL A 87 -6.92 -11.44 -2.27
C VAL A 87 -7.95 -12.56 -2.05
N LYS A 88 -8.98 -12.66 -2.88
CA LYS A 88 -9.99 -13.73 -2.82
C LYS A 88 -9.34 -15.10 -2.96
N LYS A 89 -8.40 -15.28 -3.90
CA LYS A 89 -7.67 -16.54 -4.08
C LYS A 89 -6.78 -16.85 -2.88
N MET A 90 -6.06 -15.86 -2.35
CA MET A 90 -5.22 -16.02 -1.17
C MET A 90 -6.05 -16.42 0.05
N LEU A 91 -7.19 -15.77 0.29
CA LEU A 91 -8.08 -16.08 1.41
C LEU A 91 -8.71 -17.47 1.29
N LYS A 92 -9.06 -17.94 0.08
CA LYS A 92 -9.58 -19.30 -0.11
C LYS A 92 -8.53 -20.38 0.15
N ASN A 93 -7.28 -20.12 -0.24
CA ASN A 93 -6.23 -21.15 -0.24
C ASN A 93 -5.33 -21.11 1.01
N SER A 94 -5.41 -20.05 1.82
CA SER A 94 -4.54 -19.89 2.98
C SER A 94 -5.01 -20.76 4.15
N LYS A 95 -4.11 -21.62 4.64
CA LYS A 95 -4.26 -22.31 5.94
C LYS A 95 -3.68 -21.51 7.12
N LYS A 96 -3.03 -20.37 6.84
CA LYS A 96 -2.44 -19.50 7.88
C LYS A 96 -3.49 -18.56 8.44
N GLN A 97 -3.24 -18.06 9.65
CA GLN A 97 -4.00 -16.95 10.22
C GLN A 97 -3.68 -15.66 9.44
N ASN A 98 -4.66 -15.08 8.75
CA ASN A 98 -4.43 -13.91 7.89
C ASN A 98 -4.94 -12.62 8.54
N PHE A 99 -4.40 -11.48 8.11
CA PHE A 99 -5.01 -10.16 8.31
C PHE A 99 -5.01 -9.39 7.00
N LEU A 100 -6.00 -8.51 6.83
CA LEU A 100 -6.11 -7.66 5.64
C LEU A 100 -5.52 -6.29 5.93
N SER A 101 -4.83 -5.70 4.96
CA SER A 101 -4.46 -4.28 5.03
C SER A 101 -5.12 -3.45 3.94
N ILE A 102 -5.49 -2.21 4.30
CA ILE A 102 -5.96 -1.19 3.38
C ILE A 102 -5.04 0.02 3.56
N SER A 103 -4.24 0.32 2.52
CA SER A 103 -3.26 1.40 2.56
C SER A 103 -3.79 2.71 1.96
N LEU A 104 -3.80 3.74 2.78
CA LEU A 104 -4.33 5.08 2.50
C LEU A 104 -3.21 6.12 2.42
N TYR A 105 -2.30 5.98 1.43
CA TYR A 105 -1.12 6.84 1.35
C TYR A 105 -1.33 8.20 0.65
N ARG A 106 -2.42 8.36 -0.12
CA ARG A 106 -2.72 9.58 -0.89
C ARG A 106 -4.19 9.98 -0.71
N ASN A 107 -4.53 11.21 -1.09
CA ASN A 107 -5.81 11.88 -0.84
C ASN A 107 -7.11 11.08 -1.02
N LEU A 108 -8.10 11.40 -0.18
CA LEU A 108 -9.00 10.51 0.53
C LEU A 108 -10.48 10.51 0.11
N LYS A 109 -10.90 11.41 -0.78
CA LYS A 109 -12.34 11.59 -1.11
C LYS A 109 -13.02 10.44 -1.88
N LYS A 110 -12.32 9.36 -2.27
CA LYS A 110 -12.86 8.30 -3.14
C LYS A 110 -12.75 6.86 -2.60
N ARG A 111 -12.23 6.65 -1.38
CA ARG A 111 -11.48 5.40 -1.08
C ARG A 111 -12.15 4.35 -0.20
N LEU A 112 -13.28 4.61 0.46
CA LEU A 112 -13.82 3.67 1.46
C LEU A 112 -15.04 2.86 1.01
N LYS A 113 -15.25 2.71 -0.31
CA LYS A 113 -16.28 1.77 -0.79
C LYS A 113 -15.89 0.30 -0.57
N PHE A 114 -14.62 0.01 -0.25
CA PHE A 114 -14.13 -1.34 -0.05
C PHE A 114 -14.77 -2.05 1.15
N THR A 115 -15.39 -1.32 2.09
CA THR A 115 -16.13 -1.94 3.19
C THR A 115 -17.27 -2.82 2.68
N LYS A 116 -17.86 -2.49 1.52
CA LYS A 116 -18.94 -3.29 0.91
C LYS A 116 -18.53 -4.71 0.58
N ILE A 117 -17.25 -4.95 0.27
CA ILE A 117 -16.74 -6.29 -0.07
C ILE A 117 -16.13 -7.02 1.13
N LEU A 118 -16.01 -6.36 2.29
CA LEU A 118 -15.60 -7.00 3.53
C LEU A 118 -16.81 -7.70 4.15
N SER A 119 -16.59 -8.90 4.68
CA SER A 119 -17.55 -9.64 5.49
C SER A 119 -17.81 -8.92 6.82
N CYS A 120 -18.96 -9.10 7.45
CA CYS A 120 -19.46 -8.15 8.45
C CYS A 120 -18.84 -8.27 9.85
N ASN A 121 -17.93 -9.22 10.09
CA ASN A 121 -17.47 -9.53 11.45
C ASN A 121 -15.94 -9.52 11.54
N PHE A 122 -15.36 -8.34 11.73
CA PHE A 122 -13.92 -8.18 11.95
C PHE A 122 -13.62 -6.97 12.85
N PRO A 123 -12.61 -7.06 13.73
CA PRO A 123 -12.02 -5.89 14.36
C PRO A 123 -11.32 -5.02 13.32
N LEU A 124 -11.51 -3.70 13.43
CA LEU A 124 -10.79 -2.70 12.65
C LEU A 124 -9.64 -2.15 13.49
N VAL A 125 -8.41 -2.31 13.02
CA VAL A 125 -7.20 -1.75 13.64
C VAL A 125 -6.76 -0.55 12.83
N ILE A 126 -6.53 0.58 13.51
CA ILE A 126 -6.13 1.84 12.87
C ILE A 126 -4.83 2.31 13.49
N LEU A 127 -3.83 2.55 12.64
CA LEU A 127 -2.53 3.01 13.09
C LEU A 127 -2.38 4.51 12.84
N LEU A 128 -2.47 5.27 13.92
CA LEU A 128 -2.41 6.73 13.93
C LEU A 128 -1.06 7.21 14.48
N ARG A 129 -0.70 8.43 14.10
CA ARG A 129 0.46 9.15 14.62
C ARG A 129 0.16 10.63 14.57
N ASP A 130 0.69 11.38 15.54
CA ASP A 130 0.62 12.84 15.57
C ASP A 130 0.92 13.44 14.18
N PRO A 131 0.03 14.30 13.62
CA PRO A 131 0.21 14.89 12.30
C PRO A 131 1.53 15.65 12.13
N ILE A 132 2.02 16.34 13.16
CA ILE A 132 3.29 17.08 13.12
C ILE A 132 4.46 16.11 12.98
N SER A 133 4.45 15.02 13.73
CA SER A 133 5.46 13.96 13.68
C SER A 133 5.44 13.22 12.35
N ARG A 134 4.26 13.02 11.74
CA ARG A 134 4.13 12.48 10.38
C ARG A 134 4.76 13.41 9.35
N LEU A 135 4.54 14.72 9.47
CA LEU A 135 5.15 15.72 8.60
C LEU A 135 6.67 15.70 8.70
N LYS A 136 7.22 15.82 9.93
CA LYS A 136 8.67 15.73 10.20
C LYS A 136 9.28 14.48 9.59
N THR A 137 8.64 13.33 9.81
CA THR A 137 9.12 12.06 9.26
C THR A 137 9.02 12.04 7.73
N SER A 138 7.99 12.63 7.13
CA SER A 138 7.81 12.66 5.67
C SER A 138 8.90 13.45 4.95
N ILE A 139 9.37 14.55 5.55
CA ILE A 139 10.44 15.40 5.01
C ILE A 139 11.78 14.69 5.11
N ASN A 140 12.00 14.03 6.25
CA ASN A 140 13.18 13.21 6.49
C ASN A 140 13.09 11.83 5.82
N HIS A 141 12.07 11.56 5.01
CA HIS A 141 11.92 10.28 4.32
C HIS A 141 12.74 10.28 3.04
N GLY A 142 14.02 9.97 3.19
CA GLY A 142 14.94 9.78 2.07
C GLY A 142 14.71 8.44 1.38
N TYR A 143 15.09 8.38 0.10
CA TYR A 143 15.08 7.15 -0.70
C TYR A 143 16.45 6.97 -1.35
N PRO A 144 16.90 5.74 -1.55
CA PRO A 144 18.16 5.51 -2.24
C PRO A 144 18.08 5.99 -3.70
N LYS A 145 19.04 6.81 -4.13
CA LYS A 145 19.12 7.46 -5.46
C LYS A 145 19.15 6.45 -6.61
N ALA A 146 19.83 5.33 -6.36
CA ALA A 146 19.79 4.15 -7.20
C ALA A 146 19.25 2.97 -6.37
N LYS A 147 18.64 1.98 -7.03
CA LYS A 147 18.39 0.70 -6.36
C LYS A 147 19.75 0.13 -5.95
N ALA A 148 19.92 -0.19 -4.67
CA ALA A 148 21.07 -0.96 -4.24
C ALA A 148 21.16 -2.23 -5.10
N SER A 149 22.27 -2.42 -5.79
CA SER A 149 22.52 -3.58 -6.65
C SER A 149 22.83 -4.83 -5.81
N LYS A 150 23.25 -4.65 -4.56
CA LYS A 150 23.51 -5.70 -3.57
C LYS A 150 22.59 -5.53 -2.37
N PHE A 151 22.01 -6.64 -1.89
CA PHE A 151 21.23 -6.71 -0.65
C PHE A 151 22.05 -7.21 0.55
N GLU A 152 23.23 -7.79 0.29
CA GLU A 152 24.14 -8.31 1.31
C GLU A 152 25.48 -7.56 1.21
N PHE A 153 26.01 -7.19 2.36
CA PHE A 153 27.27 -6.48 2.52
C PHE A 153 28.16 -7.24 3.49
N SER A 154 29.44 -7.32 3.17
CA SER A 154 30.49 -7.86 4.02
C SER A 154 31.34 -6.72 4.59
N LEU A 155 32.10 -6.99 5.66
CA LEU A 155 33.05 -6.03 6.23
C LEU A 155 34.15 -5.58 5.25
N LYS A 156 34.31 -6.28 4.12
CA LYS A 156 35.29 -5.97 3.08
C LYS A 156 34.72 -5.06 1.98
N ASP A 157 33.41 -4.87 1.94
CA ASP A 157 32.78 -4.01 0.94
C ASP A 157 33.00 -2.53 1.30
N ASP A 158 33.35 -1.72 0.30
CA ASP A 158 33.41 -0.27 0.42
C ASP A 158 32.00 0.28 0.58
N ILE A 159 31.64 0.70 1.80
CA ILE A 159 30.30 1.12 2.16
C ILE A 159 29.84 2.33 1.33
N ASP A 160 30.75 3.26 1.02
CA ASP A 160 30.42 4.48 0.26
C ASP A 160 30.09 4.17 -1.20
N LYS A 161 30.61 3.06 -1.73
CA LYS A 161 30.25 2.53 -3.06
C LYS A 161 29.07 1.56 -3.02
N SER A 162 28.88 0.89 -1.89
CA SER A 162 27.94 -0.23 -1.77
C SER A 162 26.55 0.22 -1.32
N LEU A 163 26.46 1.27 -0.50
CA LEU A 163 25.21 1.89 -0.12
C LEU A 163 24.89 3.03 -1.09
N PRO A 164 23.72 3.01 -1.75
CA PRO A 164 23.30 4.12 -2.59
C PRO A 164 23.08 5.39 -1.75
N GLU A 165 23.55 6.52 -2.28
CA GLU A 165 23.30 7.85 -1.73
C GLU A 165 21.80 8.06 -1.46
N ILE A 166 21.47 8.56 -0.27
CA ILE A 166 20.10 8.85 0.12
C ILE A 166 19.73 10.22 -0.45
N VAL A 167 18.63 10.28 -1.20
CA VAL A 167 18.08 11.52 -1.75
C VAL A 167 16.69 11.82 -1.18
N TYR A 168 16.44 13.11 -1.00
CA TYR A 168 15.21 13.69 -0.48
C TYR A 168 14.56 14.50 -1.60
N SER A 169 13.54 13.93 -2.26
CA SER A 169 12.82 14.62 -3.35
C SER A 169 13.72 15.14 -4.50
N GLY A 170 14.90 14.53 -4.69
CA GLY A 170 15.89 14.94 -5.69
C GLY A 170 17.08 15.75 -5.15
N ALA A 171 17.08 16.13 -3.87
CA ALA A 171 18.18 16.80 -3.19
C ALA A 171 18.94 15.84 -2.25
N LEU A 172 20.15 16.22 -1.81
CA LEU A 172 20.96 15.44 -0.86
C LEU A 172 20.56 15.67 0.60
N THR A 173 19.89 16.78 0.88
CA THR A 173 19.37 17.12 2.20
C THR A 173 17.88 17.46 2.09
N PRO A 174 17.09 17.25 3.17
CA PRO A 174 15.69 17.63 3.17
C PRO A 174 15.50 19.13 2.87
N GLN A 175 14.60 19.46 1.95
CA GLN A 175 14.35 20.85 1.55
C GLN A 175 13.04 21.37 2.13
N ILE A 176 13.03 22.63 2.55
CA ILE A 176 11.81 23.27 3.08
C ILE A 176 10.71 23.37 2.00
N THR A 177 11.09 23.54 0.74
CA THR A 177 10.17 23.58 -0.41
C THR A 177 9.45 22.25 -0.64
N ASP A 178 9.94 21.13 -0.09
CA ASP A 178 9.22 19.86 -0.12
C ASP A 178 8.07 19.81 0.91
N LEU A 179 8.15 20.58 2.00
CA LEU A 179 6.98 20.79 2.87
C LEU A 179 5.85 21.46 2.11
N GLU A 180 6.15 22.53 1.37
CA GLU A 180 5.17 23.29 0.60
C GLU A 180 4.44 22.36 -0.37
N LYS A 181 5.17 21.47 -1.06
CA LYS A 181 4.56 20.42 -1.90
C LYS A 181 3.66 19.45 -1.13
N ILE A 182 3.94 19.16 0.14
CA ILE A 182 3.12 18.28 0.99
C ILE A 182 1.84 18.98 1.46
N PHE A 183 1.88 20.31 1.64
CA PHE A 183 0.72 21.13 1.98
C PHE A 183 -0.14 21.45 0.74
N ASP A 184 0.49 21.84 -0.38
CA ASP A 184 -0.16 22.18 -1.66
C ASP A 184 -0.79 20.97 -2.32
N LYS A 185 -0.02 19.88 -2.38
CA LYS A 185 -0.61 18.61 -2.75
C LYS A 185 -1.35 18.13 -1.52
N LYS A 186 -2.67 18.00 -1.61
CA LYS A 186 -3.59 17.40 -0.61
C LYS A 186 -3.20 15.98 -0.10
N PHE A 187 -1.97 15.76 0.37
CA PHE A 187 -1.34 14.47 0.69
C PHE A 187 -1.42 14.22 2.18
N ILE A 188 -1.30 15.27 2.99
CA ILE A 188 -1.53 15.26 4.43
C ILE A 188 -2.56 16.35 4.72
N ASP A 189 -3.81 15.93 4.88
CA ASP A 189 -4.86 16.82 5.37
C ASP A 189 -4.82 16.78 6.91
N PHE A 190 -4.49 17.90 7.55
CA PHE A 190 -4.45 18.03 9.00
C PHE A 190 -5.85 18.07 9.61
N LYS A 191 -6.89 18.31 8.80
CA LYS A 191 -8.30 18.16 9.15
C LYS A 191 -8.84 16.78 8.76
N TYR A 192 -7.98 15.85 8.37
CA TYR A 192 -8.40 14.52 7.94
C TYR A 192 -9.01 13.74 9.12
N GLN A 193 -10.33 13.80 9.22
CA GLN A 193 -11.09 12.80 9.95
C GLN A 193 -11.06 11.52 9.13
N SER A 194 -10.57 10.44 9.75
CA SER A 194 -10.80 9.10 9.21
C SER A 194 -12.31 8.92 9.13
N ASN A 195 -12.89 8.94 7.93
CA ASN A 195 -14.32 8.68 7.79
C ASN A 195 -14.55 7.19 8.05
N LEU A 196 -14.76 6.84 9.32
CA LEU A 196 -15.01 5.47 9.74
C LEU A 196 -16.47 5.06 9.56
N THR A 197 -17.36 6.00 9.21
CA THR A 197 -18.79 5.74 9.01
C THR A 197 -19.05 4.50 8.15
N PRO A 198 -18.34 4.21 7.04
CA PRO A 198 -18.56 3.00 6.24
C PRO A 198 -18.20 1.67 6.92
N PHE A 199 -17.49 1.71 8.06
CA PHE A 199 -17.16 0.56 8.90
C PHE A 199 -18.04 0.51 10.17
N LEU A 200 -18.69 1.63 10.52
CA LEU A 200 -19.52 1.76 11.72
C LEU A 200 -21.01 1.55 11.42
N THR A 201 -21.46 1.83 10.20
CA THR A 201 -22.85 1.58 9.82
C THR A 201 -23.06 0.12 9.45
N ASN A 202 -23.98 -0.55 10.14
CA ASN A 202 -24.47 -1.89 9.79
C ASN A 202 -25.17 -1.94 8.41
N GLU A 203 -25.23 -0.82 7.68
CA GLU A 203 -25.76 -0.72 6.31
C GLU A 203 -24.94 -1.54 5.26
N GLY A 204 -23.83 -2.15 5.68
CA GLY A 204 -23.11 -3.17 4.91
C GLY A 204 -23.56 -4.61 5.15
N GLY A 205 -24.52 -4.83 6.05
CA GLY A 205 -25.09 -6.14 6.39
C GLY A 205 -26.15 -6.04 7.49
N GLY A 206 -27.41 -6.11 7.10
CA GLY A 206 -28.55 -6.33 7.99
C GLY A 206 -29.72 -6.81 7.15
N GLY A 207 -30.07 -8.11 7.29
CA GLY A 207 -31.05 -8.84 6.49
C GLY A 207 -30.41 -9.87 5.57
#